data_AF-A0A7V2UA83-F1
#
_entry.id   AF-A0A7V2UA83-F1
#
_cell.length_a   1.000
_cell.length_b   1.000
_cell.length_c   1.000
_cell.angle_alpha   90.00
_cell.angle_beta   90.00
_cell.angle_gamma   90.00
#
_symmetry.space_group_name_H-M   'P 1'
#
loop_
_entity.id
_entity.type
_entity.pdbx_description
1 polymer ?
#
loop_
_entity_poly.entity_id
_entity_poly.type
_entity_poly.pdbx_seq_one_letter_code
_entity_poly.pdbx_strand_id
1 'polypeptide(L)' 'MAHQLTESQIEVVDDDVAEILRRKTPAERAAMVFSAHRFMRLVIEGALRSEHPDWDAARLQAEVARRMTRGTE' A
#
# COMPACT_ATOMS: atom_id res chain seq x y z
N MET A 1 20.48 12.66 3.04
CA MET A 1 20.42 12.92 1.59
C MET A 1 19.32 12.03 1.04
N ALA A 2 18.14 12.57 0.73
CA ALA A 2 17.04 11.79 0.18
C ALA A 2 17.28 11.61 -1.32
N HIS A 3 17.48 10.36 -1.76
CA HIS A 3 17.62 10.05 -3.18
C HIS A 3 16.22 10.11 -3.81
N GLN A 4 15.98 11.04 -4.74
CA GLN A 4 14.79 10.97 -5.60
C GLN A 4 15.00 9.86 -6.62
N LEU A 5 14.06 8.92 -6.67
CA LEU A 5 14.05 7.84 -7.67
C LEU A 5 13.54 8.44 -8.98
N THR A 6 14.31 8.25 -10.05
CA THR A 6 13.88 8.59 -11.42
C THR A 6 12.98 7.48 -11.98
N GLU A 7 12.11 7.79 -12.95
CA GLU A 7 11.18 6.83 -13.59
C GLU A 7 11.82 5.53 -14.09
N SER A 8 13.12 5.54 -14.40
CA SER A 8 13.84 4.38 -14.93
C SER A 8 14.60 3.56 -13.88
N GLN A 9 14.49 3.89 -12.60
CA GLN A 9 15.22 3.19 -11.54
C GLN A 9 14.37 2.06 -10.95
N ILE A 10 14.81 0.81 -11.18
CA ILE A 10 14.22 -0.36 -10.53
C ILE A 10 14.72 -0.41 -9.08
N GLU A 11 13.82 -0.34 -8.12
CA GLU A 11 14.15 -0.65 -6.72
C GLU A 11 14.45 -2.14 -6.59
N VAL A 12 15.71 -2.46 -6.30
CA VAL A 12 16.15 -3.82 -6.01
C VAL A 12 16.24 -3.97 -4.50
N VAL A 13 15.55 -4.97 -3.97
CA VAL A 13 15.64 -5.33 -2.55
C VAL A 13 17.04 -5.85 -2.26
N ASP A 14 17.63 -5.37 -1.16
CA ASP A 14 18.92 -5.87 -0.66
C ASP A 14 18.93 -7.40 -0.52
N ASP A 15 20.05 -8.04 -0.87
CA ASP A 15 20.14 -9.50 -0.95
C ASP A 15 19.84 -10.18 0.40
N ASP A 16 20.23 -9.58 1.52
CA ASP A 16 19.98 -10.11 2.86
C ASP A 16 18.49 -10.06 3.19
N VAL A 17 17.84 -8.96 2.82
CA VAL A 17 16.38 -8.79 2.98
C VAL A 17 15.63 -9.78 2.08
N ALA A 18 16.09 -9.95 0.83
CA ALA A 18 15.51 -10.91 -0.08
C ALA A 18 15.62 -12.35 0.45
N GLU A 19 16.74 -12.70 1.10
CA GLU A 19 16.92 -14.00 1.73
C GLU A 19 15.95 -14.23 2.91
N ILE A 20 15.76 -13.22 3.76
CA ILE A 20 14.76 -13.25 4.85
C ILE A 20 13.35 -13.47 4.28
N LEU A 21 12.98 -12.75 3.22
CA LEU A 21 11.67 -12.86 2.59
C LEU A 21 11.45 -14.22 1.90
N ARG A 22 12.51 -14.81 1.34
CA ARG A 22 12.48 -16.16 0.74
C ARG A 22 12.23 -17.26 1.76
N ARG A 23 12.67 -17.09 3.01
CA ARG A 23 12.48 -18.07 4.10
C ARG A 23 11.06 -18.09 4.68
N LYS A 24 10.22 -17.10 4.38
CA LYS A 24 8.85 -17.03 4.91
C LYS A 24 7.98 -18.16 4.38
N THR A 25 7.24 -18.79 5.27
CA THR A 25 6.21 -19.76 4.94
C THR A 25 5.07 -19.10 4.15
N PRO A 26 4.28 -19.87 3.38
CA PRO A 26 3.10 -19.35 2.70
C PRO A 26 2.13 -18.63 3.64
N ALA A 27 1.95 -19.13 4.87
CA ALA A 27 1.07 -18.52 5.87
C ALA A 27 1.58 -17.13 6.31
N GLU A 28 2.88 -16.99 6.57
CA GLU A 28 3.47 -15.70 6.93
C GLU A 28 3.40 -14.69 5.78
N ARG A 29 3.62 -15.15 4.54
CA ARG A 29 3.48 -14.31 3.34
C ARG A 29 2.05 -13.79 3.21
N ALA A 30 1.06 -14.66 3.38
CA ALA A 30 -0.35 -14.26 3.37
C ALA A 30 -0.67 -13.28 4.51
N ALA A 31 -0.20 -13.55 5.73
CA ALA A 31 -0.39 -12.68 6.88
C ALA A 31 0.20 -11.27 6.67
N MET A 32 1.35 -11.17 6.00
CA MET A 32 1.94 -9.89 5.59
C MET A 32 1.03 -9.15 4.62
N VAL A 33 0.55 -9.82 3.56
CA VAL A 33 -0.34 -9.20 2.57
C VAL A 33 -1.64 -8.71 3.22
N PHE A 34 -2.27 -9.51 4.08
CA PHE A 34 -3.49 -9.10 4.79
C PHE A 34 -3.26 -7.92 5.73
N SER A 35 -2.11 -7.89 6.41
CA SER A 35 -1.72 -6.78 7.28
C SER A 35 -1.50 -5.50 6.48
N ALA A 36 -0.76 -5.60 5.36
CA ALA A 36 -0.53 -4.47 4.46
C ALA A 36 -1.86 -3.94 3.87
N HIS A 37 -2.74 -4.83 3.41
CA HIS A 37 -4.05 -4.45 2.89
C HIS A 37 -4.90 -3.68 3.92
N ARG A 38 -4.94 -4.16 5.17
CA ARG A 38 -5.68 -3.51 6.25
C ARG A 38 -5.11 -2.13 6.58
N PHE A 39 -3.78 -2.02 6.62
CA PHE A 39 -3.08 -0.77 6.86
C PHE A 39 -3.32 0.25 5.75
N MET A 40 -3.14 -0.15 4.47
CA MET A 40 -3.40 0.72 3.32
C MET A 40 -4.83 1.26 3.33
N ARG A 41 -5.82 0.40 3.59
CA ARG A 41 -7.22 0.85 3.69
C ARG A 41 -7.41 1.92 4.74
N LEU A 42 -6.85 1.72 5.93
CA LEU A 42 -6.95 2.66 7.05
C LEU A 42 -6.32 4.02 6.71
N VAL A 43 -5.13 4.01 6.08
CA VAL A 43 -4.43 5.25 5.70
C VAL A 43 -5.19 5.99 4.60
N ILE A 44 -5.59 5.29 3.53
CA ILE A 44 -6.31 5.89 2.40
C ILE A 44 -7.65 6.47 2.86
N GLU A 45 -8.42 5.71 3.64
CA GLU A 45 -9.71 6.18 4.15
C GLU A 45 -9.55 7.39 5.08
N GLY A 46 -8.55 7.38 5.96
CA GLY A 46 -8.24 8.51 6.84
C GLY A 46 -7.89 9.78 6.05
N ALA A 47 -7.03 9.66 5.04
CA ALA A 47 -6.67 10.77 4.16
C ALA A 47 -7.89 11.33 3.42
N LEU A 48 -8.67 10.45 2.78
CA LEU A 48 -9.86 10.86 2.02
C LEU A 48 -10.92 11.54 2.90
N ARG A 49 -11.15 11.07 4.13
CA ARG A 49 -12.07 11.74 5.06
C ARG A 49 -11.59 13.14 5.47
N SER A 50 -10.28 13.33 5.56
CA SER A 50 -9.70 14.64 5.87
C SER A 50 -9.76 15.59 4.67
N GLU A 51 -9.53 15.10 3.46
CA GLU A 51 -9.53 15.88 2.21
C GLU A 51 -10.94 16.18 1.70
N HIS A 52 -11.90 15.28 1.97
CA HIS A 52 -13.26 15.33 1.44
C HIS A 52 -14.29 15.09 2.57
N PRO A 53 -14.42 16.02 3.53
CA PRO A 53 -15.33 15.86 4.67
C PRO A 53 -16.82 15.86 4.27
N ASP A 54 -17.14 16.32 3.07
CA ASP A 54 -18.48 16.40 2.49
C ASP A 54 -18.92 15.10 1.78
N TRP A 55 -18.01 14.16 1.55
CA TRP A 55 -18.34 12.93 0.85
C TRP A 55 -19.19 11.99 1.71
N ASP A 56 -20.18 11.39 1.07
CA ASP A 56 -20.91 10.28 1.68
C ASP A 56 -20.04 9.01 1.76
N ALA A 57 -20.52 8.06 2.58
CA ALA A 57 -19.81 6.81 2.81
C ALA A 57 -19.66 5.97 1.52
N ALA A 58 -20.62 6.02 0.60
CA ALA A 58 -20.60 5.21 -0.61
C ALA A 58 -19.49 5.69 -1.57
N ARG A 59 -19.41 7.00 -1.78
CA ARG A 59 -18.37 7.64 -2.58
C ARG A 59 -16.99 7.43 -1.97
N LEU A 60 -16.87 7.56 -0.65
CA LEU A 60 -15.63 7.29 0.07
C LEU A 60 -15.15 5.84 -0.16
N GLN A 61 -16.01 4.85 0.04
CA GLN A 61 -15.63 3.45 -0.12
C GLN A 61 -15.30 3.09 -1.58
N ALA A 62 -16.01 3.67 -2.56
CA ALA A 62 -15.70 3.48 -3.97
C ALA A 62 -14.29 3.99 -4.32
N GLU A 63 -13.90 5.16 -3.80
CA GLU A 63 -12.57 5.72 -4.04
C GLU A 63 -11.47 4.96 -3.29
N VAL A 64 -11.73 4.51 -2.05
CA VAL A 64 -10.81 3.62 -1.32
C VAL A 64 -10.55 2.35 -2.15
N ALA A 65 -11.61 1.69 -2.64
CA ALA A 65 -11.48 0.49 -3.46
C ALA A 65 -10.71 0.76 -4.77
N ARG A 66 -10.95 1.92 -5.41
CA ARG A 66 -10.21 2.33 -6.61
C ARG A 66 -8.72 2.48 -6.32
N ARG A 67 -8.33 3.21 -5.27
CA ARG A 67 -6.91 3.44 -4.91
C ARG A 67 -6.21 2.16 -4.46
N MET A 68 -6.90 1.28 -3.73
CA MET A 68 -6.34 -0.01 -3.31
C MET A 68 -6.07 -0.96 -4.48
N THR A 69 -6.78 -0.81 -5.61
CA THR A 69 -6.64 -1.71 -6.77
C THR A 69 -5.79 -1.13 -7.89
N ARG A 70 -5.77 0.21 -8.05
CA ARG A 70 -5.14 0.88 -9.20
C ARG A 70 -4.10 1.93 -8.84
N GLY A 71 -3.92 2.24 -7.55
CA GLY A 71 -3.10 3.37 -7.12
C GLY A 71 -3.79 4.72 -7.32
N THR A 72 -3.02 5.80 -7.14
CA THR A 72 -3.43 7.18 -7.44
C THR A 72 -2.86 7.57 -8.81
N GLU A 73 -3.66 8.26 -9.62
CA GLU A 73 -3.14 8.96 -10.81
C GLU A 73 -2.34 10.20 -10.40
#